data_AF-A0A3M5GHA8-F1
#
_entry.id   AF-A0A3M5GHA8-F1
#
_cell.length_a   1.000
_cell.length_b   1.000
_cell.length_c   1.000
_cell.angle_alpha   90.00
_cell.angle_beta   90.00
_cell.angle_gamma   90.00
#
_symmetry.space_group_name_H-M   'P 1'
#
loop_
_entity.id
_entity.type
_entity.pdbx_description
1 polymer ?
#
loop_
_entity_poly.entity_id
_entity_poly.type
_entity_poly.pdbx_seq_one_letter_code
_entity_poly.pdbx_strand_id
1 'polypeptide(L)'
;FWGAVHIRHEVYDDDHDYFDQPEQVAHFFRFREIQFGRHYQSGDNPRKPPTGSAFEVDYGEVYPIKATPTSADYATDPAMATLNDEFNRLYSLMLYQIAEALNGASDAMYTAILNSMHDMTATAREMVTKPIANDPQGRNGAPSFEWVEPAV
;
A
#
# COMPACT_ATOMS: atom_id res chain seq x y z
N PHE A 1 10.92 -17.71 -34.36
CA PHE A 1 12.10 -17.27 -33.60
C PHE A 1 11.68 -17.06 -32.16
N TRP A 2 12.07 -17.96 -31.27
CA TRP A 2 11.80 -17.84 -29.84
C TRP A 2 12.46 -16.55 -29.33
N GLY A 3 11.65 -15.61 -28.84
CA GLY A 3 12.16 -14.44 -28.13
C GLY A 3 12.83 -14.91 -26.85
N ALA A 4 14.12 -14.62 -26.71
CA ALA A 4 14.85 -14.82 -25.48
C ALA A 4 14.10 -14.05 -24.37
N VAL A 5 13.59 -14.77 -23.38
CA VAL A 5 13.22 -14.17 -22.09
C VAL A 5 14.50 -13.56 -21.54
N HIS A 6 14.61 -12.23 -21.55
CA HIS A 6 15.68 -11.54 -20.83
C HIS A 6 15.49 -11.87 -19.35
N ILE A 7 16.33 -12.78 -18.85
CA ILE A 7 16.47 -12.98 -17.41
C ILE A 7 17.17 -11.73 -16.93
N ARG A 8 16.45 -10.86 -16.21
CA ARG A 8 17.09 -9.78 -15.45
C ARG A 8 18.05 -10.45 -14.47
N HIS A 9 19.33 -10.16 -14.63
CA HIS A 9 20.41 -10.68 -13.79
C HIS A 9 20.62 -9.83 -12.53
N GLU A 10 19.85 -8.76 -12.39
CA GLU A 10 20.05 -7.72 -11.39
C GLU A 10 18.80 -7.57 -10.50
N VAL A 11 19.04 -7.20 -9.25
CA VAL A 11 18.03 -7.02 -8.21
C VAL A 11 17.58 -5.57 -8.05
N TYR A 12 18.25 -4.66 -8.75
CA TYR A 12 18.01 -3.22 -8.71
C TYR A 12 17.02 -2.80 -9.80
N ASP A 13 16.35 -1.68 -9.58
CA ASP A 13 15.52 -1.01 -10.58
C ASP A 13 16.37 -0.16 -11.53
N ASP A 14 15.77 0.17 -12.67
CA ASP A 14 16.44 0.95 -13.72
C ASP A 14 16.17 2.46 -13.52
N ASP A 15 15.55 2.87 -12.40
CA ASP A 15 15.05 4.24 -12.20
C ASP A 15 16.18 5.27 -12.08
N HIS A 16 17.36 4.83 -11.61
CA HIS A 16 18.58 5.64 -11.63
C HIS A 16 18.94 6.09 -13.05
N ASP A 17 18.75 5.23 -14.06
CA ASP A 17 19.18 5.49 -15.43
C ASP A 17 18.25 6.47 -16.16
N TYR A 18 17.00 6.62 -15.70
CA TYR A 18 15.98 7.44 -16.34
C TYR A 18 15.58 8.69 -15.54
N PHE A 19 15.72 8.66 -14.21
CA PHE A 19 15.11 9.66 -13.31
C PHE A 19 16.08 10.28 -12.30
N ASP A 20 17.39 10.06 -12.42
CA ASP A 20 18.42 10.57 -11.47
C ASP A 20 18.12 10.22 -10.01
N GLN A 21 17.47 9.07 -9.80
CA GLN A 21 17.14 8.56 -8.48
C GLN A 21 18.25 7.65 -7.96
N PRO A 22 18.38 7.50 -6.62
CA PRO A 22 19.29 6.50 -6.07
C PRO A 22 18.91 5.10 -6.56
N GLU A 23 19.91 4.29 -6.89
CA GLU A 23 19.72 2.88 -7.22
C GLU A 23 18.96 2.18 -6.08
N GLN A 24 17.79 1.63 -6.39
CA GLN A 24 16.93 0.99 -5.42
C GLN A 24 16.65 -0.45 -5.80
N VAL A 25 16.43 -1.27 -4.77
CA VAL A 25 16.06 -2.68 -4.97
C VAL A 25 14.63 -2.72 -5.47
N ALA A 26 14.39 -3.37 -6.61
CA ALA A 26 13.06 -3.43 -7.20
C ALA A 26 12.05 -4.08 -6.24
N HIS A 27 10.78 -3.69 -6.30
CA HIS A 27 9.77 -4.03 -5.28
C HIS A 27 9.68 -5.53 -4.95
N PHE A 28 9.74 -6.40 -5.96
CA PHE A 28 9.74 -7.85 -5.73
C PHE A 28 10.88 -8.29 -4.80
N PHE A 29 12.09 -7.76 -5.01
CA PHE A 29 13.25 -8.05 -4.18
C PHE A 29 13.15 -7.37 -2.82
N ARG A 30 12.59 -6.16 -2.73
CA ARG A 30 12.31 -5.50 -1.43
C ARG A 30 11.43 -6.38 -0.52
N PHE A 31 10.39 -7.02 -1.05
CA PHE A 31 9.58 -7.95 -0.27
C PHE A 31 10.36 -9.21 0.16
N ARG A 32 11.26 -9.70 -0.70
CA ARG A 32 12.18 -10.79 -0.32
C ARG A 32 13.16 -10.38 0.76
N GLU A 33 13.64 -9.14 0.77
CA GLU A 33 14.49 -8.65 1.87
C GLU A 33 13.77 -8.79 3.20
N ILE A 34 12.51 -8.34 3.27
CA ILE A 34 11.66 -8.44 4.46
C ILE A 34 11.45 -9.91 4.84
N GLN A 35 11.12 -10.77 3.87
CA GLN A 35 10.94 -12.21 4.08
C GLN A 35 12.17 -12.89 4.70
N PHE A 36 13.37 -12.51 4.27
CA PHE A 36 14.63 -13.11 4.75
C PHE A 36 15.30 -12.32 5.89
N GLY A 37 14.75 -11.16 6.28
CA GLY A 37 15.36 -10.24 7.25
C GLY A 37 16.76 -9.80 6.85
N ARG A 38 16.99 -9.55 5.55
CA ARG A 38 18.34 -9.27 5.02
C ARG A 38 18.29 -8.47 3.72
N HIS A 39 19.19 -7.50 3.58
CA HIS A 39 19.31 -6.70 2.37
C HIS A 39 20.00 -7.45 1.23
N TYR A 40 19.62 -7.13 0.00
CA TYR A 40 20.42 -7.47 -1.18
C TYR A 40 21.66 -6.57 -1.26
N GLN A 41 22.72 -7.09 -1.87
CA GLN A 41 23.90 -6.32 -2.23
C GLN A 41 24.30 -6.56 -3.69
N SER A 42 25.16 -5.70 -4.22
CA SER A 42 25.62 -5.78 -5.61
C SER A 42 26.22 -7.17 -5.90
N GLY A 43 25.80 -7.76 -7.02
CA GLY A 43 26.21 -9.10 -7.45
C GLY A 43 25.39 -10.25 -6.84
N ASP A 44 24.41 -9.97 -5.98
CA ASP A 44 23.50 -11.01 -5.48
C ASP A 44 22.72 -11.65 -6.64
N ASN A 45 22.60 -12.98 -6.56
CA ASN A 45 21.81 -13.72 -7.55
C ASN A 45 20.32 -13.50 -7.26
N PRO A 46 19.53 -12.96 -8.21
CA PRO A 46 18.09 -12.70 -8.02
C PRO A 46 17.25 -13.93 -7.64
N ARG A 47 17.76 -15.14 -7.89
CA ARG A 47 17.10 -16.42 -7.57
C ARG A 47 17.49 -16.99 -6.20
N LYS A 48 18.45 -16.39 -5.51
CA LYS A 48 18.91 -16.83 -4.18
C LYS A 48 18.46 -15.85 -3.10
N PRO A 49 18.50 -16.23 -1.82
CA PRO A 49 18.30 -15.29 -0.72
C PRO A 49 19.36 -14.17 -0.74
N PRO A 50 19.03 -12.98 -0.20
CA PRO A 50 19.96 -11.86 -0.08
C PRO A 50 21.18 -12.24 0.77
N THR A 51 22.35 -11.69 0.46
CA THR A 51 23.59 -11.96 1.20
C THR A 51 24.15 -10.75 1.97
N GLY A 52 23.50 -9.59 1.87
CA GLY A 52 23.91 -8.35 2.53
C GLY A 52 23.63 -8.30 4.04
N SER A 53 23.52 -7.10 4.59
CA SER A 53 23.31 -6.88 6.02
C SER A 53 21.97 -7.40 6.50
N ALA A 54 21.95 -8.03 7.67
CA ALA A 54 20.72 -8.48 8.32
C ALA A 54 19.97 -7.31 8.97
N PHE A 55 18.65 -7.42 9.02
CA PHE A 55 17.77 -6.55 9.79
C PHE A 55 16.67 -7.38 10.45
N GLU A 56 16.12 -6.85 11.53
CA GLU A 56 15.05 -7.51 12.28
C GLU A 56 13.68 -7.14 11.71
N VAL A 57 12.83 -8.15 11.57
CA VAL A 57 11.41 -7.98 11.24
C VAL A 57 10.61 -8.71 12.28
N ASP A 58 10.06 -7.96 13.24
CA ASP A 58 9.15 -8.52 14.24
C ASP A 58 7.72 -8.53 13.68
N TYR A 59 7.29 -9.71 13.24
CA TYR A 59 5.93 -9.92 12.74
C TYR A 59 4.88 -9.97 13.87
N GLY A 60 5.30 -10.03 15.14
CA GLY A 60 4.43 -9.97 16.31
C GLY A 60 4.11 -8.53 16.73
N GLU A 61 4.96 -7.56 16.41
CA GLU A 61 4.77 -6.13 16.69
C GLU A 61 3.92 -5.43 15.60
N VAL A 62 2.82 -6.08 15.20
CA VAL A 62 1.84 -5.55 14.25
C VAL A 62 0.47 -5.39 14.91
N TYR A 63 -0.29 -4.38 14.50
CA TYR A 63 -1.66 -4.23 14.97
C TYR A 63 -2.53 -5.39 14.48
N PRO A 64 -3.37 -6.01 15.34
CA PRO A 64 -4.21 -7.14 14.97
C PRO A 64 -5.44 -6.65 14.20
N ILE A 65 -5.26 -6.19 12.96
CA ILE A 65 -6.35 -5.63 12.17
C ILE A 65 -7.39 -6.68 11.78
N LYS A 66 -8.64 -6.24 11.61
CA LYS A 66 -9.68 -7.08 11.02
C LYS A 66 -9.43 -7.29 9.53
N ALA A 67 -9.23 -8.54 9.14
CA ALA A 67 -9.03 -8.91 7.75
C ALA A 67 -10.34 -8.75 6.95
N THR A 68 -10.21 -8.26 5.71
CA THR A 68 -11.32 -8.07 4.75
C THR A 68 -12.56 -7.41 5.38
N PRO A 69 -12.43 -6.23 5.99
CA PRO A 69 -13.54 -5.59 6.66
C PRO A 69 -14.54 -5.02 5.65
N THR A 70 -15.77 -4.87 6.10
CA THR A 70 -16.87 -4.19 5.40
C THR A 70 -17.40 -3.08 6.29
N SER A 71 -18.12 -2.10 5.75
CA SER A 71 -18.74 -1.04 6.56
C SER A 71 -19.70 -1.60 7.61
N ALA A 72 -20.33 -2.75 7.33
CA ALA A 72 -21.19 -3.45 8.27
C ALA A 72 -20.46 -3.95 9.52
N ASP A 73 -19.16 -4.24 9.42
CA ASP A 73 -18.34 -4.64 10.58
C ASP A 73 -18.16 -3.50 11.59
N TYR A 74 -18.43 -2.26 11.19
CA TYR A 74 -18.30 -1.07 12.04
C TYR A 74 -19.64 -0.49 12.48
N ALA A 75 -20.77 -1.12 12.14
CA ALA A 75 -22.11 -0.60 12.43
C ALA A 75 -22.38 -0.34 13.93
N THR A 76 -21.69 -1.06 14.82
CA THR A 76 -21.80 -0.90 16.28
C THR A 76 -20.72 -0.02 16.89
N ASP A 77 -19.81 0.51 16.09
CA ASP A 77 -18.74 1.42 16.48
C ASP A 77 -18.83 2.71 15.65
N PRO A 78 -19.58 3.73 16.11
CA PRO A 78 -19.77 4.96 15.35
C PRO A 78 -18.46 5.69 15.02
N ALA A 79 -17.44 5.57 15.88
CA ALA A 79 -16.15 6.23 15.64
C ALA A 79 -15.39 5.54 14.51
N MET A 80 -15.34 4.20 14.51
CA MET A 80 -14.72 3.43 13.43
C MET A 80 -15.52 3.54 12.12
N ALA A 81 -16.85 3.55 12.20
CA ALA A 81 -17.72 3.77 11.04
C ALA A 81 -17.43 5.12 10.37
N THR A 82 -17.31 6.20 11.16
CA THR A 82 -16.97 7.53 10.64
C THR A 82 -15.63 7.53 9.91
N LEU A 83 -14.59 6.89 10.47
CA LEU A 83 -13.28 6.77 9.82
C LEU A 83 -13.35 5.95 8.52
N ASN A 84 -14.11 4.85 8.53
CA ASN A 84 -14.27 4.02 7.35
C ASN A 84 -15.05 4.72 6.23
N ASP A 85 -16.12 5.44 6.58
CA ASP A 85 -16.91 6.24 5.64
C ASP A 85 -16.06 7.35 5.01
N GLU A 86 -15.25 8.03 5.83
CA GLU A 86 -14.31 9.04 5.37
C GLU A 86 -13.28 8.44 4.40
N PHE A 87 -12.70 7.29 4.75
CA PHE A 87 -11.76 6.59 3.87
C PHE A 87 -12.43 6.21 2.54
N ASN A 88 -13.62 5.61 2.58
CA ASN A 88 -14.33 5.14 1.38
C ASN A 88 -14.72 6.31 0.46
N ARG A 89 -15.09 7.46 1.02
CA ARG A 89 -15.35 8.69 0.28
C ARG A 89 -14.09 9.20 -0.42
N LEU A 90 -12.95 9.26 0.28
CA LEU A 90 -11.67 9.68 -0.30
C LEU A 90 -11.17 8.70 -1.36
N TYR A 91 -11.31 7.39 -1.12
CA TYR A 91 -10.98 6.33 -2.06
C TYR A 91 -11.77 6.45 -3.35
N SER A 92 -13.09 6.63 -3.25
CA SER A 92 -13.97 6.73 -4.42
C SER A 92 -13.69 8.01 -5.22
N LEU A 93 -13.46 9.14 -4.53
CA LEU A 93 -13.06 10.39 -5.18
C LEU A 93 -11.71 10.27 -5.91
N MET A 94 -10.73 9.63 -5.28
CA MET A 94 -9.42 9.38 -5.90
C MET A 94 -9.57 8.57 -7.20
N LEU A 95 -10.33 7.46 -7.15
CA LEU A 95 -10.57 6.62 -8.31
C LEU A 95 -11.31 7.37 -9.43
N TYR A 96 -12.31 8.18 -9.08
CA TYR A 96 -13.01 9.04 -10.03
C TYR A 96 -12.04 10.02 -10.72
N GLN A 97 -11.20 10.70 -9.95
CA GLN A 97 -10.24 11.68 -10.50
C GLN A 97 -9.15 11.03 -11.35
N ILE A 98 -8.70 9.82 -11.01
CA ILE A 98 -7.82 9.02 -11.86
C ILE A 98 -8.51 8.67 -13.18
N ALA A 99 -9.78 8.26 -13.14
CA ALA A 99 -10.54 7.95 -14.35
C ALA A 99 -10.69 9.18 -15.26
N GLU A 100 -10.99 10.35 -14.69
CA GLU A 100 -11.06 11.61 -15.44
C GLU A 100 -9.71 11.98 -16.06
N ALA A 101 -8.62 11.83 -15.31
CA ALA A 101 -7.27 12.10 -15.81
C ALA A 101 -6.90 11.22 -17.00
N LEU A 102 -7.22 9.92 -16.91
CA LEU A 102 -6.99 8.96 -17.98
C LEU A 102 -7.91 9.18 -19.20
N ASN A 103 -9.01 9.93 -19.05
CA ASN A 103 -9.94 10.30 -20.11
C ASN A 103 -9.70 11.70 -20.69
N GLY A 104 -8.56 12.32 -20.39
CA GLY A 104 -8.11 13.55 -21.05
C GLY A 104 -8.15 14.81 -20.17
N ALA A 105 -8.62 14.72 -18.92
CA ALA A 105 -8.54 15.81 -17.95
C ALA A 105 -7.27 15.68 -17.09
N SER A 106 -6.08 15.79 -17.68
CA SER A 106 -4.79 15.50 -17.02
C SER A 106 -4.57 16.21 -15.68
N ASP A 107 -5.15 17.41 -15.51
CA ASP A 107 -5.08 18.19 -14.27
C ASP A 107 -5.76 17.49 -13.07
N ALA A 108 -6.73 16.59 -13.33
CA ALA A 108 -7.39 15.80 -12.30
C ALA A 108 -6.43 14.86 -11.57
N MET A 109 -5.33 14.44 -12.22
CA MET A 109 -4.32 13.56 -11.60
C MET A 109 -3.64 14.24 -10.42
N TYR A 110 -3.34 15.52 -10.53
CA TYR A 110 -2.70 16.28 -9.47
C TYR A 110 -3.60 16.40 -8.23
N THR A 111 -4.90 16.62 -8.45
CA THR A 111 -5.92 16.65 -7.38
C THR A 111 -6.06 15.29 -6.70
N ALA A 112 -6.04 14.20 -7.47
CA ALA A 112 -6.11 12.83 -6.93
C ALA A 112 -4.93 12.52 -6.00
N ILE A 113 -3.73 12.89 -6.43
CA ILE A 113 -2.48 12.62 -5.69
C ILE A 113 -2.41 13.45 -4.41
N LEU A 114 -2.64 14.76 -4.49
CA LEU A 114 -2.37 15.65 -3.35
C LEU A 114 -3.44 15.60 -2.26
N ASN A 115 -4.71 15.51 -2.62
CA ASN A 115 -5.79 15.64 -1.65
C ASN A 115 -6.23 14.28 -1.11
N SER A 116 -6.45 13.30 -1.99
CA SER A 116 -7.04 12.03 -1.55
C SER A 116 -6.01 11.05 -0.98
N MET A 117 -4.83 10.88 -1.60
CA MET A 117 -3.88 9.84 -1.16
C MET A 117 -3.24 10.14 0.20
N HIS A 118 -2.94 11.40 0.49
CA HIS A 118 -2.37 11.81 1.77
C HIS A 118 -3.37 11.61 2.91
N ASP A 119 -4.60 12.07 2.73
CA ASP A 119 -5.65 11.95 3.75
C ASP A 119 -6.07 10.49 3.96
N MET A 120 -6.15 9.69 2.91
CA MET A 120 -6.38 8.24 3.02
C MET A 120 -5.31 7.54 3.87
N THR A 121 -4.04 7.93 3.73
CA THR A 121 -2.95 7.34 4.52
C THR A 121 -3.10 7.67 6.00
N ALA A 122 -3.44 8.93 6.32
CA ALA A 122 -3.69 9.35 7.69
C ALA A 122 -4.89 8.60 8.30
N THR A 123 -6.02 8.55 7.58
CA THR A 123 -7.23 7.86 8.03
C THR A 123 -6.99 6.35 8.21
N ALA A 124 -6.35 5.69 7.24
CA ALA A 124 -6.02 4.27 7.38
C ALA A 124 -5.11 4.01 8.57
N ARG A 125 -4.10 4.85 8.81
CA ARG A 125 -3.22 4.74 9.97
C ARG A 125 -4.00 4.90 11.28
N GLU A 126 -4.93 5.84 11.32
CA GLU A 126 -5.78 6.02 12.49
C GLU A 126 -6.63 4.77 12.75
N MET A 127 -7.25 4.20 11.72
CA MET A 127 -8.04 2.96 11.84
C MET A 127 -7.20 1.79 12.36
N VAL A 128 -6.03 1.52 11.77
CA VAL A 128 -5.21 0.35 12.16
C VAL A 128 -4.61 0.46 13.55
N THR A 129 -4.53 1.66 14.12
CA THR A 129 -4.01 1.88 15.49
C THR A 129 -5.11 1.81 16.57
N LYS A 130 -6.39 1.81 16.17
CA LYS A 130 -7.54 1.78 17.10
C LYS A 130 -8.21 0.40 17.15
N PRO A 131 -8.50 -0.12 18.35
CA PRO A 131 -9.35 -1.30 18.48
C PRO A 131 -10.79 -0.97 18.06
N ILE A 132 -11.46 -1.93 17.43
CA ILE A 132 -12.89 -1.87 17.14
C ILE A 132 -13.65 -2.05 18.45
N ALA A 133 -14.58 -1.14 18.75
CA ALA A 133 -15.35 -1.19 19.98
C ALA A 133 -16.13 -2.52 20.09
N ASN A 134 -15.97 -3.20 21.23
CA ASN A 134 -16.62 -4.47 21.55
C ASN A 134 -16.33 -5.64 20.59
N ASP A 135 -15.26 -5.58 19.78
CA ASP A 135 -14.85 -6.72 18.96
C ASP A 135 -14.40 -7.89 19.86
N PRO A 136 -15.00 -9.10 19.74
CA PRO A 136 -14.68 -10.23 20.63
C PRO A 136 -13.22 -10.72 20.53
N GLN A 137 -12.53 -10.38 19.45
CA GLN A 137 -11.15 -10.79 19.19
C GLN A 137 -10.16 -9.65 19.49
N GLY A 138 -10.64 -8.50 19.96
CA GLY A 138 -9.82 -7.32 20.24
C GLY A 138 -9.12 -6.77 18.99
N ARG A 139 -9.73 -6.93 17.81
CA ARG A 139 -9.12 -6.52 16.55
C ARG A 139 -9.16 -5.02 16.33
N ASN A 140 -8.20 -4.52 15.59
CA ASN A 140 -8.13 -3.13 15.15
C ASN A 140 -8.89 -2.91 13.84
N GLY A 141 -9.25 -1.64 13.58
CA GLY A 141 -9.90 -1.25 12.34
C GLY A 141 -9.00 -1.41 11.12
N ALA A 142 -9.61 -1.51 9.96
CA ALA A 142 -8.94 -1.41 8.66
C ALA A 142 -9.91 -0.85 7.61
N PRO A 143 -9.41 -0.16 6.58
CA PRO A 143 -10.30 0.38 5.55
C PRO A 143 -11.02 -0.72 4.76
N SER A 144 -12.30 -0.53 4.46
CA SER A 144 -13.08 -1.50 3.67
C SER A 144 -12.93 -1.35 2.16
N PHE A 145 -12.44 -0.21 1.67
CA PHE A 145 -12.28 0.09 0.23
C PHE A 145 -13.58 -0.06 -0.56
N GLU A 146 -14.71 0.27 0.07
CA GLU A 146 -16.02 0.19 -0.59
C GLU A 146 -16.26 1.44 -1.45
N TRP A 147 -16.81 1.24 -2.64
CA TRP A 147 -17.20 2.34 -3.51
C TRP A 147 -18.42 3.07 -2.95
N VAL A 148 -18.33 4.39 -2.90
CA VAL A 148 -19.43 5.30 -2.58
C VAL A 148 -19.48 6.35 -3.68
N GLU A 149 -20.67 6.69 -4.15
CA GLU A 149 -20.83 7.70 -5.21
C GLU A 149 -20.17 9.03 -4.79
N PRO A 150 -19.16 9.52 -5.51
CA PRO A 150 -18.47 10.76 -5.16
C PRO A 150 -19.39 11.97 -5.32
N ALA A 151 -19.37 12.88 -4.35
CA ALA A 151 -20.00 14.19 -4.50
C ALA A 151 -19.07 15.09 -5.33
N VAL A 152 -19.33 15.18 -6.64
CA VAL A 152 -18.57 15.95 -7.64
C VAL A 152 -19.21 17.29 -7.97
#